data_AF-A0A6D2IL50-F1
#
_entry.id   AF-A0A6D2IL50-F1
#
_cell.length_a   1.000
_cell.length_b   1.000
_cell.length_c   1.000
_cell.angle_alpha   90.00
_cell.angle_beta   90.00
_cell.angle_gamma   90.00
#
_symmetry.space_group_name_H-M   'P 1'
#
loop_
_entity.id
_entity.type
_entity.pdbx_description
1 polymer ?
#
loop_
_entity_poly.entity_id
_entity_poly.type
_entity_poly.pdbx_seq_one_letter_code
_entity_poly.pdbx_strand_id
1 'polypeptide(L)' 'MIGGGKFKPVIKKAMVELEGAPFKKFASLREEWALKNRYISPGPIQFTGPGSDSLSHTLLLELGAQ' A
#
# COMPACT_ATOMS: atom_id res chain seq x y z
N MET A 1 36.88 18.11 -2.93
CA MET A 1 36.93 16.71 -2.47
C MET A 1 36.94 15.79 -3.68
N ILE A 2 37.94 14.90 -3.74
CA ILE A 2 38.01 13.78 -4.68
C ILE A 2 37.33 12.60 -3.98
N GLY A 3 36.26 12.05 -4.58
CA GLY A 3 35.53 10.90 -4.05
C GLY A 3 34.01 11.13 -4.04
N GLY A 4 33.30 10.65 -5.07
CA GLY A 4 31.83 10.76 -5.14
C GLY A 4 31.33 10.19 -6.46
N GLY A 5 30.42 9.22 -6.39
CA GLY A 5 30.06 8.32 -7.50
C GLY A 5 29.59 9.00 -8.79
N LYS A 6 29.77 8.29 -9.91
CA LYS A 6 29.35 8.72 -11.25
C LYS A 6 27.81 8.78 -11.33
N PHE A 7 27.27 9.84 -11.92
CA PHE A 7 25.86 9.90 -12.29
C PHE A 7 25.54 8.77 -13.27
N LYS A 8 24.55 7.94 -12.92
CA LYS A 8 24.03 6.86 -13.76
C LYS A 8 22.59 7.20 -14.14
N PRO A 9 22.16 6.95 -15.38
CA PRO A 9 20.75 7.02 -15.72
C PRO A 9 20.01 5.95 -14.89
N VAL A 10 18.97 6.37 -14.18
CA VAL A 10 18.16 5.52 -13.30
C VAL A 10 16.67 5.81 -13.50
N ILE A 11 15.84 4.79 -13.29
CA ILE A 11 14.38 4.95 -13.17
C ILE A 11 14.07 5.49 -11.77
N LYS A 12 13.29 6.56 -11.69
CA LYS A 12 12.88 7.12 -10.39
C LYS A 12 11.98 6.13 -9.66
N LYS A 13 12.22 5.95 -8.36
CA LYS A 13 11.35 5.14 -7.50
C LYS A 13 10.00 5.86 -7.33
N ALA A 14 8.91 5.12 -7.52
CA ALA A 14 7.58 5.58 -7.14
C ALA A 14 7.46 5.46 -5.61
N MET A 15 7.15 6.58 -4.97
CA MET A 15 6.93 6.66 -3.52
C MET A 15 5.42 6.69 -3.24
N VAL A 16 5.03 6.50 -1.98
CA VAL A 16 3.63 6.63 -1.57
C VAL A 16 3.16 8.07 -1.78
N GLU A 17 2.02 8.24 -2.46
CA GLU A 17 1.36 9.53 -2.61
C GLU A 17 0.53 9.83 -1.36
N LEU A 18 0.95 10.84 -0.59
CA LEU A 18 0.31 11.16 0.70
C LEU A 18 -1.08 11.76 0.51
N GLU A 19 -1.34 12.37 -0.65
CA GLU A 19 -2.68 12.87 -0.97
C GLU A 19 -3.55 11.83 -1.69
N GLY A 20 -3.01 10.63 -1.93
CA GLY A 20 -3.66 9.52 -2.63
C GLY A 20 -4.67 8.78 -1.76
N ALA A 21 -5.65 8.14 -2.42
CA ALA A 21 -6.72 7.39 -1.76
C ALA A 21 -6.23 6.31 -0.77
N PRO A 22 -5.18 5.50 -1.09
CA PRO A 22 -4.66 4.51 -0.15
C PRO A 22 -4.16 5.12 1.17
N PHE A 23 -3.35 6.18 1.09
CA PHE A 23 -2.80 6.81 2.29
C PHE A 23 -3.89 7.55 3.07
N LYS A 24 -4.80 8.25 2.39
CA LYS A 24 -5.94 8.91 3.05
C LYS A 24 -6.84 7.93 3.79
N LYS A 25 -7.09 6.75 3.22
CA LYS A 25 -7.86 5.69 3.90
C LYS A 25 -7.16 5.24 5.18
N PHE A 26 -5.86 4.97 5.13
CA PHE A 26 -5.08 4.67 6.32
C PHE A 26 -5.14 5.81 7.35
N ALA A 27 -4.90 7.05 6.92
CA ALA A 27 -4.90 8.22 7.81
C ALA A 27 -6.25 8.42 8.51
N SER A 28 -7.37 8.13 7.83
CA SER A 28 -8.72 8.23 8.42
C SER A 28 -9.01 7.21 9.53
N LEU A 29 -8.25 6.11 9.61
CA LEU A 29 -8.52 5.00 10.53
C LEU A 29 -7.44 4.81 11.61
N ARG A 30 -6.22 5.31 11.37
CA ARG A 30 -5.05 5.03 12.22
C ARG A 30 -5.22 5.42 13.69
N GLU A 31 -5.96 6.48 13.99
CA GLU A 31 -6.19 6.92 15.38
C GLU A 31 -7.08 5.93 16.14
N GLU A 32 -8.15 5.44 15.51
CA GLU A 32 -9.00 4.41 16.11
C GLU A 32 -8.22 3.10 16.27
N TRP A 33 -7.46 2.69 15.24
CA TRP A 33 -6.69 1.45 15.27
C TRP A 33 -5.60 1.46 16.33
N ALA A 34 -5.05 2.64 16.65
CA ALA A 34 -4.07 2.77 17.73
C ALA A 34 -4.68 2.52 19.12
N LEU A 35 -5.97 2.80 19.30
CA LEU A 35 -6.64 2.74 20.60
C LEU A 35 -7.52 1.49 20.80
N LYS A 36 -7.95 0.86 19.70
CA LYS A 36 -8.89 -0.26 19.73
C LYS A 36 -8.32 -1.50 19.07
N ASN A 37 -8.80 -2.66 19.52
CA ASN A 37 -8.48 -3.95 18.91
C ASN A 37 -9.22 -4.12 17.58
N ARG A 38 -8.62 -3.61 16.49
CA ARG A 38 -9.13 -3.69 15.10
C ARG A 38 -8.23 -4.56 14.21
N TYR A 39 -7.68 -5.63 14.77
CA TYR A 39 -6.81 -6.54 14.04
C TYR A 39 -7.57 -7.29 12.94
N ILE A 40 -6.92 -7.44 11.78
CA ILE A 40 -7.38 -8.28 10.68
C ILE A 40 -6.38 -9.41 10.52
N SER A 41 -6.86 -10.65 10.52
CA SER A 41 -6.06 -11.85 10.31
C SER A 41 -6.42 -12.44 8.94
N PRO A 42 -5.80 -11.98 7.84
CA PRO A 42 -6.10 -12.51 6.52
C PRO A 42 -5.75 -14.01 6.46
N GLY A 43 -6.57 -14.78 5.76
CA GLY A 43 -6.30 -16.19 5.51
C GLY A 43 -5.12 -16.40 4.55
N PRO A 44 -4.73 -17.67 4.32
CA PRO A 44 -3.71 -18.01 3.32
C PRO A 44 -4.14 -17.59 1.92
N ILE A 45 -3.16 -17.36 1.03
CA ILE A 45 -3.42 -17.15 -0.40
C ILE A 45 -4.15 -18.37 -0.96
N GLN A 46 -5.25 -18.13 -1.66
CA GLN A 46 -6.02 -19.15 -2.35
C GLN A 46 -5.71 -19.12 -3.83
N PHE A 47 -5.50 -20.28 -4.45
CA PHE A 47 -5.26 -20.40 -5.89
C PHE A 47 -6.54 -20.74 -6.68
N THR A 48 -7.59 -21.20 -5.99
CA THR A 48 -8.89 -21.57 -6.58
C THR A 48 -10.01 -21.30 -5.59
N GLY A 49 -11.24 -21.15 -6.07
CA GLY A 49 -12.41 -20.95 -5.24
C GLY A 49 -12.53 -19.52 -4.68
N PRO A 50 -13.45 -19.28 -3.73
CA PRO A 50 -13.71 -17.95 -3.19
C PRO A 50 -12.44 -17.30 -2.62
N GLY A 51 -12.18 -16.06 -3.04
CA GLY A 51 -11.03 -15.28 -2.58
C GLY A 51 -9.75 -15.44 -3.40
N SER A 52 -9.71 -16.32 -4.43
CA SER A 52 -8.55 -16.44 -5.32
C SER A 52 -8.24 -15.16 -6.11
N ASP A 53 -9.27 -14.37 -6.38
CA ASP A 53 -9.18 -13.15 -7.21
C ASP A 53 -9.03 -11.88 -6.37
N SER A 54 -8.67 -12.02 -5.10
CA SER A 54 -8.54 -10.88 -4.18
C SER A 54 -7.41 -9.95 -4.61
N LEU A 55 -7.72 -8.67 -4.77
CA LEU A 55 -6.74 -7.62 -5.08
C LEU A 55 -6.25 -6.92 -3.81
N SER A 56 -5.11 -6.23 -3.90
CA SER A 56 -4.63 -5.39 -2.80
C SER A 56 -5.56 -4.20 -2.58
N HIS A 57 -5.71 -3.77 -1.32
CA HIS A 57 -6.49 -2.58 -0.99
C HIS A 57 -5.95 -1.32 -1.67
N THR A 58 -4.64 -1.23 -1.89
CA THR A 58 -4.02 -0.13 -2.65
C THR A 58 -4.60 -0.05 -4.06
N LEU A 59 -4.60 -1.16 -4.80
CA LEU A 59 -5.09 -1.18 -6.18
C LEU A 59 -6.60 -0.88 -6.25
N LEU A 60 -7.38 -1.46 -5.34
CA LEU A 60 -8.83 -1.21 -5.28
C LEU A 60 -9.14 0.28 -5.05
N LEU A 61 -8.41 0.93 -4.13
CA LEU A 61 -8.58 2.35 -3.82
C LEU A 61 -8.13 3.27 -4.95
N GLU A 62 -7.04 2.92 -5.64
CA GLU A 62 -6.55 3.67 -6.80
C GLU A 62 -7.50 3.56 -8.00
N LEU A 63 -8.17 2.42 -8.17
CA LEU A 63 -9.18 2.20 -9.22
C LEU A 63 -10.57 2.72 -8.84
N GLY A 64 -10.79 3.19 -7.62
CA GLY A 64 -12.12 3.59 -7.14
C GLY A 64 -13.13 2.44 -7.05
N ALA A 65 -12.65 1.21 -6.89
CA ALA A 65 -13.44 -0.03 -6.89
C ALA A 65 -13.79 -0.52 -5.47
N GLN A 66 -13.91 0.39 -4.50
CA GLN A 66 -14.22 0.12 -3.10
C GLN A 66 -15.63 0.55 -2.70
#